data_AF-A0A0G0CFP3-F1
#
_entry.id   AF-A0A0G0CFP3-F1
#
_cell.length_a   1.000
_cell.length_b   1.000
_cell.length_c   1.000
_cell.angle_alpha   90.00
_cell.angle_beta   90.00
_cell.angle_gamma   90.00
#
_symmetry.space_group_name_H-M   'P 1'
#
loop_
_entity.id
_entity.type
_entity.pdbx_description
1 polymer ?
#
loop_
_entity_poly.entity_id
_entity_poly.type
_entity_poly.pdbx_seq_one_letter_code
_entity_poly.pdbx_strand_id
1 'polypeptide(L)'
;MNGNIIKNLMDFIDAAEKSRKYPGNTASARRSAVRLFEHELNEQEKASLDTLKKNLDQIYTNVFNKNKSNMTVASLETYKNRFIALVKEYEKYGINPTMMANWNRPIRKISTKDDKTKNNVPENMEVRESEYKEIEMSRFELPLRPGIKAIILVPSNITRDEVNKVRKYIDFLDSIASEPSNNEVVMDVENKENI
;
A
#
# COMPACT_ATOMS: atom_id res chain seq x y z
N MET A 1 24.55 14.00 -12.32
CA MET A 1 24.11 13.16 -13.46
C MET A 1 22.60 13.31 -13.57
N ASN A 2 22.10 14.17 -14.47
CA ASN A 2 20.67 14.27 -14.74
C ASN A 2 20.30 13.21 -15.78
N GLY A 3 20.32 11.95 -15.36
CA GLY A 3 19.92 10.80 -16.17
C GLY A 3 18.50 10.40 -15.81
N ASN A 4 17.73 9.98 -16.82
CA ASN A 4 16.41 9.37 -16.66
C ASN A 4 16.41 8.36 -15.51
N ILE A 5 15.55 8.57 -14.52
CA ILE A 5 15.53 7.79 -13.27
C ILE A 5 15.31 6.30 -13.54
N ILE A 6 14.56 5.95 -14.58
CA ILE A 6 14.31 4.56 -14.96
C ILE A 6 15.61 3.87 -15.39
N LYS A 7 16.43 4.57 -16.18
CA LYS A 7 17.76 4.06 -16.55
C LYS A 7 18.62 3.87 -15.31
N ASN A 8 18.62 4.84 -14.40
CA ASN A 8 19.40 4.74 -13.16
C ASN A 8 18.93 3.57 -12.28
N LEU A 9 17.63 3.30 -12.21
CA LEU A 9 17.07 2.14 -11.49
C LEU A 9 17.50 0.82 -12.15
N MET A 10 17.50 0.73 -13.48
CA MET A 10 17.97 -0.44 -14.21
C MET A 10 19.47 -0.67 -13.99
N ASP A 11 20.28 0.38 -14.14
CA ASP A 11 21.74 0.34 -13.92
C ASP A 11 22.05 -0.06 -12.47
N PHE A 12 21.26 0.41 -11.50
CA PHE A 12 21.36 0.01 -10.11
C PHE A 12 21.05 -1.47 -9.90
N ILE A 13 20.01 -2.01 -10.55
CA ILE A 13 19.72 -3.45 -10.49
C ILE A 13 20.89 -4.27 -11.04
N ASP A 14 21.46 -3.84 -12.17
CA ASP A 14 22.59 -4.52 -12.81
C ASP A 14 23.84 -4.48 -11.94
N ALA A 15 24.13 -3.34 -11.32
CA ALA A 15 25.22 -3.21 -10.35
C ALA A 15 25.00 -4.08 -9.12
N ALA A 16 23.78 -4.13 -8.59
CA ALA A 16 23.42 -4.96 -7.43
C ALA A 16 23.51 -6.47 -7.73
N GLU A 17 23.15 -6.90 -8.94
CA GLU A 17 23.31 -8.29 -9.38
C GLU A 17 24.78 -8.66 -9.55
N LYS A 18 25.58 -7.83 -10.24
CA LYS A 18 27.03 -8.05 -10.45
C LYS A 18 27.79 -8.11 -9.12
N SER A 19 27.42 -7.29 -8.15
CA SER A 19 28.00 -7.27 -6.80
C SER A 19 27.40 -8.32 -5.86
N ARG A 20 26.56 -9.24 -6.36
CA ARG A 20 25.88 -10.32 -5.63
C ARG A 20 25.01 -9.84 -4.46
N LYS A 21 24.60 -8.57 -4.46
CA LYS A 21 23.63 -8.01 -3.49
C LYS A 21 22.22 -8.48 -3.84
N TYR A 22 21.93 -8.67 -5.12
CA TYR A 22 20.72 -9.35 -5.60
C TYR A 22 21.04 -10.73 -6.17
N PRO A 23 20.27 -11.77 -5.79
CA PRO A 23 20.20 -12.99 -6.58
C PRO A 23 19.55 -12.70 -7.94
N GLY A 24 19.89 -13.46 -8.98
CA GLY A 24 19.42 -13.20 -10.35
C GLY A 24 17.89 -13.23 -10.50
N ASN A 25 17.19 -14.07 -9.73
CA ASN A 25 15.73 -14.09 -9.71
C ASN A 25 15.13 -12.75 -9.21
N THR A 26 15.78 -12.13 -8.22
CA THR A 26 15.36 -10.87 -7.61
C THR A 26 15.65 -9.71 -8.54
N ALA A 27 16.83 -9.72 -9.18
CA ALA A 27 17.17 -8.75 -10.21
C ALA A 27 16.17 -8.79 -11.37
N SER A 28 15.90 -9.99 -11.92
CA SER A 28 14.90 -10.18 -12.98
C SER A 28 13.51 -9.69 -12.58
N ALA A 29 13.01 -10.09 -11.40
CA ALA A 29 11.71 -9.66 -10.91
C ALA A 29 11.59 -8.13 -10.75
N ARG A 30 12.68 -7.45 -10.34
CA ARG A 30 12.73 -5.99 -10.24
C ARG A 30 12.78 -5.32 -11.60
N ARG A 31 13.53 -5.86 -12.57
CA ARG A 31 13.52 -5.35 -13.96
C ARG A 31 12.11 -5.40 -14.56
N SER A 32 11.40 -6.51 -14.36
CA SER A 32 10.00 -6.62 -14.82
C SER A 32 9.09 -5.59 -14.18
N ALA A 33 9.27 -5.31 -12.88
CA ALA A 33 8.51 -4.26 -12.19
C ALA A 33 8.81 -2.87 -12.76
N VAL A 34 10.09 -2.54 -13.00
CA VAL A 34 10.48 -1.26 -13.59
C VAL A 34 9.85 -1.08 -14.97
N ARG A 35 9.94 -2.10 -15.84
CA ARG A 35 9.33 -2.04 -17.19
C ARG A 35 7.82 -1.83 -17.13
N LEU A 36 7.14 -2.49 -16.20
CA LEU A 36 5.69 -2.34 -16.04
C LEU A 36 5.31 -0.89 -15.69
N PHE A 37 6.06 -0.25 -14.80
CA PHE A 37 5.81 1.13 -14.41
C PHE A 37 6.25 2.14 -15.47
N GLU A 38 7.38 1.90 -16.15
CA GLU A 38 7.98 2.81 -17.15
C GLU A 38 7.00 3.29 -18.24
N HIS A 39 6.08 2.42 -18.67
CA HIS A 39 5.05 2.74 -19.67
C HIS A 39 4.03 3.79 -19.19
N GLU A 40 3.89 3.95 -17.88
CA GLU A 40 2.89 4.82 -17.26
C GLU A 40 3.46 6.14 -16.72
N LEU A 41 4.80 6.28 -16.73
CA LEU A 41 5.46 7.49 -16.27
C LEU A 41 5.45 8.60 -17.34
N ASN A 42 5.13 9.81 -16.91
CA ASN A 42 5.34 11.02 -17.71
C ASN A 42 6.82 11.48 -17.69
N GLU A 43 7.16 12.48 -18.50
CA GLU A 43 8.54 12.99 -18.60
C GLU A 43 9.07 13.58 -17.30
N GLN A 44 8.21 14.22 -16.50
CA GLN A 44 8.59 14.83 -15.22
C GLN A 44 8.94 13.78 -14.18
N GLU A 45 8.17 12.69 -14.12
CA GLU A 45 8.40 11.53 -13.26
C GLU A 45 9.65 10.76 -13.68
N LYS A 46 9.95 10.72 -14.99
CA LYS A 46 11.21 10.13 -15.50
C LYS A 46 12.42 10.99 -15.17
N ALA A 47 12.25 12.30 -15.02
CA ALA A 47 13.35 13.23 -14.76
C ALA A 47 13.77 13.28 -13.28
N SER A 48 12.84 13.07 -12.35
CA SER A 48 13.09 13.28 -10.91
C SER A 48 12.58 12.12 -10.04
N LEU A 49 13.45 11.62 -9.17
CA LEU A 49 13.11 10.60 -8.17
C LEU A 49 12.07 11.11 -7.17
N ASP A 50 12.13 12.39 -6.78
CA ASP A 50 11.19 12.97 -5.82
C ASP A 50 9.78 13.07 -6.40
N THR A 51 9.67 13.49 -7.66
CA THR A 51 8.39 13.55 -8.38
C THR A 51 7.81 12.15 -8.55
N LEU A 52 8.64 11.17 -8.93
CA LEU A 52 8.25 9.76 -9.02
C LEU A 52 7.66 9.25 -7.71
N LYS A 53 8.32 9.53 -6.57
CA LYS A 53 7.88 9.11 -5.24
C LYS A 53 6.55 9.76 -4.84
N LYS A 54 6.42 11.07 -5.08
CA LYS A 54 5.21 11.82 -4.74
C LYS A 54 3.98 11.31 -5.49
N ASN A 55 4.16 10.89 -6.74
CA ASN A 55 3.07 10.44 -7.60
C ASN A 55 2.90 8.91 -7.64
N LEU A 56 3.61 8.16 -6.80
CA LEU A 56 3.72 6.70 -6.95
C LEU A 56 2.36 5.97 -6.84
N ASP A 57 1.47 6.44 -5.97
CA ASP A 57 0.12 5.86 -5.86
C ASP A 57 -0.74 6.16 -7.10
N GLN A 58 -0.65 7.37 -7.66
CA GLN A 58 -1.35 7.71 -8.90
C GLN A 58 -0.82 6.90 -10.09
N ILE A 59 0.51 6.76 -10.20
CA ILE A 59 1.14 5.92 -11.22
C ILE A 59 0.66 4.48 -11.08
N TYR A 60 0.60 3.96 -9.84
CA TYR A 60 0.08 2.62 -9.60
C TYR A 60 -1.39 2.45 -10.01
N THR A 61 -2.25 3.43 -9.73
CA THR A 61 -3.65 3.41 -10.19
C THR A 61 -3.73 3.32 -11.71
N ASN A 62 -2.86 4.03 -12.44
CA ASN A 62 -2.80 3.94 -13.91
C ASN A 62 -2.32 2.56 -14.38
N VAL A 63 -1.25 2.03 -13.78
CA VAL A 63 -0.76 0.67 -14.04
C VAL A 63 -1.86 -0.36 -13.78
N PHE A 64 -2.56 -0.25 -12.66
CA PHE A 64 -3.64 -1.15 -12.28
C PHE A 64 -4.77 -1.11 -13.31
N ASN A 65 -5.26 0.08 -13.64
CA ASN A 65 -6.39 0.24 -14.55
C ASN A 65 -6.12 -0.32 -15.95
N LYS A 66 -4.89 -0.21 -16.45
CA LYS A 66 -4.50 -0.75 -17.76
C LYS A 66 -4.23 -2.26 -17.77
N ASN A 67 -3.86 -2.84 -16.63
CA ASN A 67 -3.42 -4.24 -16.57
C ASN A 67 -4.39 -5.17 -15.83
N LYS A 68 -5.44 -4.66 -15.20
CA LYS A 68 -6.43 -5.45 -14.43
C LYS A 68 -7.17 -6.52 -15.26
N SER A 69 -7.20 -6.41 -16.59
CA SER A 69 -7.77 -7.44 -17.47
C SER A 69 -6.84 -8.62 -17.69
N ASN A 70 -5.52 -8.40 -17.59
CA ASN A 70 -4.49 -9.37 -17.99
C ASN A 70 -3.76 -9.97 -16.79
N MET A 71 -3.87 -9.34 -15.61
CA MET A 71 -3.14 -9.70 -14.41
C MET A 71 -4.06 -9.70 -13.20
N THR A 72 -3.81 -10.63 -12.27
CA THR A 72 -4.55 -10.65 -11.00
C THR A 72 -4.17 -9.46 -10.13
N VAL A 73 -5.09 -9.05 -9.25
CA VAL A 73 -4.85 -7.99 -8.25
C VAL A 73 -3.60 -8.29 -7.41
N ALA A 74 -3.45 -9.54 -6.95
CA ALA A 74 -2.30 -9.99 -6.17
C ALA A 74 -0.97 -9.87 -6.95
N SER A 75 -0.98 -10.16 -8.25
CA SER A 75 0.19 -9.96 -9.09
C SER A 75 0.56 -8.48 -9.20
N LEU A 76 -0.42 -7.60 -9.43
CA LEU A 76 -0.19 -6.15 -9.55
C LEU A 76 0.33 -5.55 -8.23
N GLU A 77 -0.21 -5.98 -7.10
CA GLU A 77 0.30 -5.60 -5.78
C GLU A 77 1.73 -6.10 -5.55
N THR A 78 2.05 -7.31 -5.99
CA THR A 78 3.42 -7.83 -5.95
C THR A 78 4.38 -6.93 -6.75
N TYR A 79 3.98 -6.47 -7.94
CA TYR A 79 4.79 -5.53 -8.73
C TYR A 79 4.93 -4.16 -8.06
N LYS A 80 3.86 -3.62 -7.45
CA LYS A 80 3.92 -2.40 -6.63
C LYS A 80 4.97 -2.53 -5.53
N ASN A 81 4.89 -3.60 -4.74
CA ASN A 81 5.81 -3.82 -3.62
C ASN A 81 7.26 -3.97 -4.07
N ARG A 82 7.51 -4.66 -5.19
CA ARG A 82 8.85 -4.76 -5.80
C ARG A 82 9.39 -3.42 -6.25
N PHE A 83 8.56 -2.59 -6.90
CA PHE A 83 8.95 -1.27 -7.38
C PHE A 83 9.24 -0.32 -6.21
N ILE A 84 8.37 -0.28 -5.19
CA ILE A 84 8.58 0.54 -3.98
C ILE A 84 9.85 0.12 -3.25
N ALA A 85 10.07 -1.18 -3.06
CA ALA A 85 11.27 -1.69 -2.41
C ALA A 85 12.53 -1.26 -3.18
N LEU A 86 12.50 -1.35 -4.51
CA LEU A 86 13.59 -0.92 -5.37
C LEU A 86 13.89 0.57 -5.23
N VAL A 87 12.85 1.41 -5.27
CA VAL A 87 13.00 2.87 -5.11
C VAL A 87 13.64 3.20 -3.75
N LYS A 88 13.18 2.56 -2.67
CA LYS A 88 13.75 2.75 -1.32
C LYS A 88 15.22 2.31 -1.23
N GLU A 89 15.57 1.17 -1.84
CA GLU A 89 16.95 0.69 -1.84
C GLU A 89 17.85 1.54 -2.75
N TYR A 90 17.34 2.03 -3.87
CA TYR A 90 18.06 2.96 -4.74
C TYR A 90 18.36 4.28 -4.02
N GLU A 91 17.37 4.83 -3.32
CA GLU A 91 17.57 6.03 -2.49
C GLU A 91 18.66 5.80 -1.43
N LYS A 92 18.67 4.62 -0.81
CA LYS A 92 19.61 4.30 0.26
C LYS A 92 21.02 3.95 -0.24
N TYR A 93 21.14 3.22 -1.34
CA TYR A 93 22.40 2.60 -1.78
C TYR A 93 22.83 2.98 -3.20
N GLY A 94 21.89 3.43 -4.05
CA GLY A 94 22.12 3.71 -5.47
C GLY A 94 22.58 5.13 -5.78
N ILE A 95 22.28 6.11 -4.91
CA ILE A 95 22.73 7.50 -5.08
C ILE A 95 24.24 7.63 -4.85
N ASN A 96 24.80 6.87 -3.90
CA ASN A 96 26.21 6.93 -3.55
C ASN A 96 26.88 5.54 -3.74
N PRO A 97 27.86 5.42 -4.65
CA PRO A 97 28.58 4.16 -4.89
C PRO A 97 29.21 3.52 -3.64
N THR A 98 29.66 4.34 -2.69
CA THR A 98 30.27 3.85 -1.44
C THR A 98 29.24 3.14 -0.56
N MET A 99 27.97 3.57 -0.58
CA MET A 99 26.90 2.92 0.18
C MET A 99 26.56 1.53 -0.38
N MET A 100 26.64 1.37 -1.70
CA MET A 100 26.44 0.09 -2.37
C MET A 100 27.49 -0.95 -1.94
N ALA A 101 28.76 -0.54 -1.82
CA ALA A 101 29.82 -1.43 -1.36
C ALA A 101 29.54 -1.96 0.05
N ASN A 102 29.12 -1.07 0.94
CA ASN A 102 28.79 -1.35 2.35
C ASN A 102 27.40 -1.99 2.54
N TRP A 103 26.66 -2.29 1.47
CA TRP A 103 25.36 -2.92 1.58
C TRP A 103 25.49 -4.35 2.11
N ASN A 104 25.26 -4.54 3.41
CA ASN A 104 25.27 -5.86 4.01
C ASN A 104 23.89 -6.50 3.88
N ARG A 105 23.76 -7.50 3.01
CA ARG A 105 22.49 -8.19 2.82
C ARG A 105 22.26 -9.11 4.03
N PRO A 106 21.12 -9.03 4.71
CA PRO A 106 20.83 -9.98 5.79
C PRO A 106 20.85 -11.40 5.22
N ILE A 107 21.77 -12.22 5.72
CA ILE A 107 21.87 -13.63 5.37
C ILE A 107 20.64 -14.31 5.98
N ARG A 108 19.65 -14.61 5.15
CA ARG A 108 18.53 -15.44 5.58
C ARG A 108 19.06 -16.85 5.73
N LYS A 109 18.97 -17.40 6.94
CA LYS A 109 19.24 -18.82 7.18
C LYS A 109 18.26 -19.61 6.31
N ILE A 110 18.79 -20.36 5.36
CA ILE A 110 17.99 -21.31 4.59
C ILE A 110 17.56 -22.37 5.59
N SER A 111 16.30 -22.36 5.98
CA SER A 111 15.71 -23.51 6.66
C SER A 111 15.75 -24.65 5.67
N THR A 112 16.62 -25.63 5.90
CA THR A 112 16.59 -26.91 5.17
C THR A 112 15.24 -27.55 5.50
N LYS A 113 14.28 -27.42 4.59
CA LYS A 113 13.03 -28.16 4.68
C LYS A 113 13.37 -29.60 4.30
N ASP A 114 13.28 -30.51 5.27
CA ASP A 114 13.44 -31.93 5.00
C ASP A 114 12.39 -32.40 3.99
N ASP A 115 12.87 -33.01 2.93
CA ASP A 115 12.13 -33.39 1.73
C ASP A 115 11.45 -34.75 1.94
N LYS A 116 10.54 -34.82 2.93
CA LYS A 116 9.69 -36.00 3.14
C LYS A 116 8.22 -35.61 3.07
N THR A 117 7.46 -36.49 2.41
CA THR A 117 6.01 -36.53 2.20
C THR A 117 5.42 -35.62 1.11
N LYS A 118 5.46 -36.15 -0.12
CA LYS A 118 4.34 -36.05 -1.07
C LYS A 118 3.09 -36.69 -0.44
N ASN A 119 1.96 -36.02 -0.65
CA ASN A 119 0.57 -36.37 -0.34
C ASN A 119 0.04 -35.94 1.03
N ASN A 120 -1.06 -35.19 0.93
CA ASN A 120 -1.88 -34.52 1.94
C ASN A 120 -1.39 -33.14 2.38
N VAL A 121 -2.08 -32.12 1.87
CA VAL A 121 -2.21 -30.80 2.48
C VAL A 121 -2.68 -31.00 3.92
N PRO A 122 -1.93 -30.50 4.90
CA PRO A 122 -2.48 -29.39 5.66
C PRO A 122 -1.55 -28.18 5.63
N GLU A 123 -2.19 -27.07 5.30
CA GLU A 123 -1.85 -25.70 5.62
C GLU A 123 -1.33 -25.57 7.07
N ASN A 124 -0.02 -25.43 7.23
CA ASN A 124 0.58 -24.72 8.36
C ASN A 124 2.03 -24.36 8.01
N MET A 125 2.17 -23.17 7.46
CA MET A 125 3.45 -22.52 7.24
C MET A 125 3.70 -21.64 8.46
N GLU A 126 4.51 -22.12 9.41
CA GLU A 126 5.06 -21.27 10.48
C GLU A 126 6.00 -20.24 9.85
N VAL A 127 5.40 -19.13 9.45
CA VAL A 127 6.06 -17.83 9.39
C VAL A 127 6.38 -17.49 10.84
N ARG A 128 7.64 -17.14 11.16
CA ARG A 128 7.89 -16.28 12.32
C ARG A 128 7.37 -14.88 12.00
N GLU A 129 6.05 -14.79 11.87
CA GLU A 129 5.30 -13.59 12.19
C GLU A 129 5.66 -13.28 13.63
N SER A 130 5.92 -12.03 13.96
CA SER A 130 5.63 -11.57 15.32
C SER A 130 4.32 -12.22 15.71
N GLU A 131 4.27 -12.98 16.80
CA GLU A 131 3.03 -13.58 17.31
C GLU A 131 2.01 -12.44 17.51
N TYR A 132 1.32 -12.06 16.43
CA TYR A 132 -0.01 -11.53 16.51
C TYR A 132 -0.76 -12.74 16.98
N LYS A 133 -0.86 -12.90 18.31
CA LYS A 133 -1.89 -13.76 18.88
C LYS A 133 -3.14 -13.43 18.09
N GLU A 134 -3.72 -14.43 17.46
CA GLU A 134 -4.98 -14.27 16.76
C GLU A 134 -5.98 -13.84 17.85
N ILE A 135 -6.16 -12.53 17.99
CA ILE A 135 -7.04 -11.97 19.01
C ILE A 135 -8.43 -12.28 18.50
N GLU A 136 -9.15 -13.09 19.25
CA GLU A 136 -10.53 -13.41 18.95
C GLU A 136 -11.34 -12.12 18.88
N MET A 137 -11.90 -11.81 17.71
CA MET A 137 -12.71 -10.62 17.48
C MET A 137 -14.19 -10.98 17.54
N SER A 138 -14.94 -10.28 18.39
CA SER A 138 -16.40 -10.32 18.39
C SER A 138 -16.96 -9.37 17.33
N ARG A 139 -17.94 -9.85 16.56
CA ARG A 139 -18.64 -9.09 15.52
C ARG A 139 -20.02 -8.72 15.99
N PHE A 140 -20.31 -7.43 16.05
CA PHE A 140 -21.63 -6.88 16.34
C PHE A 140 -22.19 -6.20 15.10
N GLU A 141 -23.37 -6.63 14.68
CA GLU A 141 -24.10 -5.99 13.59
C GLU A 141 -25.23 -5.14 14.15
N LEU A 142 -25.21 -3.85 13.83
CA LEU A 142 -26.22 -2.89 14.26
C LEU A 142 -27.00 -2.41 13.04
N PRO A 143 -28.25 -2.88 12.83
CA PRO A 143 -29.09 -2.35 11.76
C PRO A 143 -29.47 -0.90 12.08
N LEU A 144 -29.20 0.02 11.15
CA LEU A 144 -29.51 1.45 11.32
C LEU A 144 -30.80 1.84 10.59
N ARG A 145 -30.95 1.40 9.34
CA ARG A 145 -32.11 1.66 8.46
C ARG A 145 -32.32 0.46 7.53
N PRO A 146 -33.46 0.34 6.82
CA PRO A 146 -33.64 -0.71 5.84
C PRO A 146 -32.49 -0.73 4.81
N GLY A 147 -31.79 -1.87 4.72
CA GLY A 147 -30.63 -2.04 3.83
C GLY A 147 -29.31 -1.44 4.32
N ILE A 148 -29.27 -0.76 5.48
CA ILE A 148 -28.07 -0.13 6.03
C ILE A 148 -27.79 -0.67 7.44
N LYS A 149 -26.60 -1.24 7.62
CA LYS A 149 -26.11 -1.71 8.92
C LYS A 149 -24.70 -1.20 9.20
N ALA A 150 -24.44 -0.89 10.46
CA ALA A 150 -23.08 -0.72 10.97
C ALA A 150 -22.56 -2.07 11.46
N ILE A 151 -21.27 -2.33 11.24
CA ILE A 151 -20.59 -3.52 11.74
C ILE A 151 -19.45 -3.05 12.62
N ILE A 152 -19.42 -3.54 13.85
CA ILE A 152 -18.39 -3.22 14.84
C ILE A 152 -17.64 -4.50 15.15
N LEU A 153 -16.32 -4.48 14.91
CA LEU A 153 -15.40 -5.56 15.25
C LEU A 153 -14.62 -5.16 16.50
N VAL A 154 -14.73 -5.94 17.57
CA VAL A 154 -14.13 -5.64 18.87
C VAL A 154 -13.33 -6.84 19.37
N PRO A 155 -12.11 -6.67 19.89
CA PRO A 155 -11.37 -7.77 20.49
C PRO A 155 -12.08 -8.29 21.75
N SER A 156 -12.02 -9.61 21.98
CA SER A 156 -12.63 -10.27 23.15
C SER A 156 -12.05 -9.79 24.49
N ASN A 157 -10.83 -9.25 24.46
CA ASN A 157 -10.12 -8.71 25.62
C ASN A 157 -10.08 -7.18 25.67
N ILE A 158 -11.10 -6.49 25.15
CA ILE A 158 -11.17 -5.01 25.18
C ILE A 158 -11.02 -4.43 26.59
N THR A 159 -10.17 -3.42 26.73
CA THR A 159 -9.88 -2.72 27.98
C THR A 159 -10.81 -1.52 28.21
N ARG A 160 -10.90 -1.05 29.46
CA ARG A 160 -11.73 0.12 29.81
C ARG A 160 -11.29 1.40 29.11
N ASP A 161 -9.99 1.55 28.86
CA ASP A 161 -9.44 2.71 28.15
C ASP A 161 -9.84 2.70 26.67
N GLU A 162 -9.87 1.52 26.05
CA GLU A 162 -10.34 1.35 24.67
C GLU A 162 -11.83 1.61 24.56
N VAL A 163 -12.64 1.14 25.51
CA VAL A 163 -14.08 1.48 25.59
C VAL A 163 -14.28 2.99 25.70
N ASN A 164 -13.47 3.69 26.50
CA ASN A 164 -13.55 5.15 26.59
C ASN A 164 -13.21 5.84 25.26
N LYS A 165 -12.29 5.30 24.46
CA LYS A 165 -12.00 5.81 23.10
C LYS A 165 -13.19 5.61 22.18
N VAL A 166 -13.83 4.43 22.22
CA VAL A 166 -15.04 4.15 21.44
C VAL A 166 -16.17 5.12 21.84
N ARG A 167 -16.35 5.40 23.13
CA ARG A 167 -17.34 6.38 23.61
C ARG A 167 -17.10 7.77 23.01
N LYS A 168 -15.87 8.28 23.09
CA LYS A 168 -15.51 9.58 22.48
C LYS A 168 -15.80 9.62 20.98
N TYR A 169 -15.62 8.50 20.28
CA TYR A 169 -15.96 8.41 18.86
C TYR A 169 -17.47 8.46 18.62
N ILE A 170 -18.27 7.81 19.46
CA ILE A 170 -19.74 7.91 19.40
C ILE A 170 -20.20 9.35 19.68
N ASP A 171 -19.67 9.99 20.71
CA ASP A 171 -19.99 11.40 21.04
C ASP A 171 -19.66 12.33 19.86
N PHE A 172 -18.54 12.06 19.16
CA PHE A 172 -18.18 12.77 17.95
C PHE A 172 -19.18 12.54 16.81
N LEU A 173 -19.61 11.31 16.57
CA LEU A 173 -20.64 11.02 15.55
C LEU A 173 -21.96 11.73 15.86
N ASP A 174 -22.34 11.80 17.14
CA ASP A 174 -23.53 12.51 17.60
C ASP A 174 -23.43 14.02 17.34
N SER A 175 -22.24 14.61 17.53
CA SER A 175 -21.99 16.02 17.21
C SER A 175 -22.14 16.34 15.71
N ILE A 176 -21.73 15.42 14.83
CA ILE A 176 -21.92 15.57 13.38
C ILE A 176 -23.40 15.43 13.00
N ALA A 177 -24.09 14.47 13.63
CA ALA A 177 -25.50 14.20 13.33
C ALA A 177 -26.44 15.32 13.83
N SER A 178 -25.98 16.14 14.77
CA SER A 178 -26.77 17.19 15.43
C SER A 178 -26.69 18.58 14.77
N GLU A 179 -25.96 18.76 13.66
CA GLU A 179 -26.02 20.03 12.93
C GLU A 179 -27.35 20.17 12.16
N PRO A 180 -28.20 21.17 12.46
CA PRO A 180 -29.43 21.38 11.73
C PRO A 180 -29.16 22.01 10.36
N SER A 181 -29.77 21.43 9.34
CA SER A 181 -29.95 22.00 8.01
C SER A 181 -30.68 23.35 8.09
N ASN A 182 -29.95 24.45 8.22
CA ASN A 182 -30.46 25.79 7.95
C ASN A 182 -30.37 26.07 6.45
N ASN A 183 -31.46 25.82 5.73
CA ASN A 183 -31.75 26.47 4.45
C ASN A 183 -33.27 26.50 4.24
N GLU A 184 -33.98 27.19 5.14
CA GLU A 184 -35.25 27.84 4.77
C GLU A 184 -34.87 29.18 4.10
N VAL A 185 -34.86 29.18 2.77
CA VAL A 185 -34.88 30.43 2.00
C VAL A 185 -36.29 30.99 2.15
N VAL A 186 -36.42 31.98 3.02
CA VAL A 186 -37.61 32.83 3.13
C VAL A 186 -37.86 33.50 1.79
N MET A 187 -39.07 33.29 1.25
CA MET A 187 -39.62 34.02 0.13
C MET A 187 -39.84 35.48 0.55
N ASP A 188 -39.06 36.41 0.02
CA ASP A 188 -39.44 37.82 -0.02
C ASP A 188 -39.95 38.16 -1.43
N VAL A 189 -41.27 38.25 -1.51
CA VAL A 189 -42.04 38.84 -2.60
C VAL A 189 -41.93 40.35 -2.46
N GLU A 190 -41.06 41.00 -3.22
CA GLU A 190 -41.20 42.44 -3.49
C GLU A 190 -41.84 42.66 -4.87
N ASN A 191 -43.15 42.90 -4.81
CA ASN A 191 -43.90 43.66 -5.79
C ASN A 191 -43.27 45.05 -5.95
N LYS A 192 -42.80 45.38 -7.15
CA LYS A 192 -42.77 46.78 -7.61
C LYS A 192 -43.44 46.86 -8.97
N GLU A 193 -44.68 47.37 -8.92
CA GLU A 193 -45.36 48.01 -10.03
C GLU A 193 -44.42 49.05 -10.65
N ASN A 194 -44.32 49.04 -11.98
CA ASN A 194 -43.81 50.19 -12.71
C ASN A 194 -44.81 50.54 -13.82
N ILE A 195 -45.21 51.81 -13.75
CA ILE A 195 -45.95 52.63 -14.69
C ILE A 195 -45.13 52.82 -15.97
#